data_AF-A0A3M2BTS6-F1
#
_entry.id   AF-A0A3M2BTS6-F1
#
_cell.length_a   1.000
_cell.length_b   1.000
_cell.length_c   1.000
_cell.angle_alpha   90.00
_cell.angle_beta   90.00
_cell.angle_gamma   90.00
#
_symmetry.space_group_name_H-M   'P 1'
#
loop_
_entity.id
_entity.type
_entity.pdbx_description
1 polymer ?
#
loop_
_entity_poly.entity_id
_entity_poly.type
_entity_poly.pdbx_seq_one_letter_code
_entity_poly.pdbx_strand_id
1 'polypeptide(L)'
;MLKRGLLVFLLAVSMPSLQAGELDINFSNDTGKLGYATPFRNETFRQSQLTTGILFNNDSDYTLEAGLHVTGKVGSDAPGVS
;
A
#
# COMPACT_ATOMS: atom_id res chain seq x y z
N MET A 1 28.71 6.01 -20.34
CA MET A 1 27.67 6.52 -19.40
C MET A 1 26.25 6.39 -19.97
N LEU A 2 26.04 6.60 -21.27
CA LEU A 2 24.73 6.47 -21.96
C LEU A 2 24.02 5.11 -21.76
N LYS A 3 24.77 4.00 -21.72
CA LYS A 3 24.22 2.64 -21.54
C LYS A 3 23.57 2.42 -20.17
N ARG A 4 23.99 3.17 -19.13
CA ARG A 4 23.43 3.07 -17.78
C ARG A 4 22.11 3.85 -17.67
N GLY A 5 22.01 5.00 -18.35
CA GLY A 5 20.78 5.79 -18.40
C GLY A 5 19.64 5.08 -19.15
N LEU A 6 19.97 4.38 -20.23
CA LEU A 6 18.98 3.61 -21.00
C LEU A 6 18.36 2.47 -20.19
N LEU A 7 19.15 1.81 -19.34
CA LEU A 7 18.69 0.70 -18.51
C LEU A 7 17.73 1.17 -17.41
N VAL A 8 18.02 2.31 -16.80
CA VAL A 8 17.15 2.95 -15.79
C VAL A 8 15.85 3.43 -16.44
N PHE A 9 15.91 3.99 -17.64
CA PHE A 9 14.73 4.41 -18.40
C PHE A 9 13.85 3.22 -18.78
N LEU A 10 14.44 2.11 -19.23
CA LEU A 10 13.69 0.89 -19.58
C LEU A 10 12.97 0.28 -18.36
N LEU A 11 13.60 0.31 -17.18
CA LEU A 11 13.02 -0.18 -15.93
C LEU A 11 11.89 0.74 -15.41
N ALA A 12 11.97 2.04 -15.67
CA ALA A 12 10.92 2.99 -15.29
C ALA A 12 9.66 2.86 -16.16
N VAL A 13 9.82 2.46 -17.43
CA VAL A 13 8.70 2.30 -18.38
C VAL A 13 7.99 0.96 -18.24
N SER A 14 8.60 -0.02 -17.56
CA SER A 14 8.03 -1.37 -17.38
C SER A 14 7.18 -1.54 -16.12
N MET A 15 6.84 -0.48 -15.39
CA MET A 15 5.86 -0.60 -14.31
C MET A 15 4.46 -0.50 -14.91
N PRO A 16 3.72 -1.63 -15.10
CA PRO A 16 2.31 -1.53 -15.39
C PRO A 16 1.67 -0.75 -14.24
N SER A 17 0.70 0.08 -14.56
CA SER A 17 -0.14 0.81 -13.62
C SER A 17 -0.78 -0.16 -12.62
N LEU A 18 -0.03 -0.51 -11.57
CA LEU A 18 -0.51 -1.20 -10.40
C LEU A 18 -1.56 -0.28 -9.80
N GLN A 19 -2.82 -0.69 -9.97
CA GLN A 19 -3.98 -0.33 -9.17
C GLN A 19 -3.55 0.43 -7.91
N ALA A 20 -3.87 1.74 -7.86
CA ALA A 20 -3.34 2.73 -6.91
C ALA A 20 -3.17 2.20 -5.49
N GLY A 21 -2.05 1.52 -5.27
CA GLY A 21 -1.68 0.89 -4.03
C GLY A 21 -0.53 1.69 -3.45
N GLU A 22 -0.58 1.92 -2.16
CA GLU A 22 0.46 2.67 -1.47
C GLU A 22 1.54 1.68 -1.03
N LEU A 23 2.75 1.86 -1.54
CA LEU A 23 3.94 1.17 -1.04
C LEU A 23 4.61 2.06 0.00
N ASP A 24 4.58 1.64 1.25
CA ASP A 24 5.25 2.31 2.37
C ASP A 24 6.57 1.60 2.67
N ILE A 25 7.66 2.35 2.62
CA ILE A 25 9.01 1.86 2.92
C ILE A 25 9.59 2.78 3.98
N ASN A 26 9.79 2.26 5.18
CA ASN A 26 10.33 3.01 6.29
C ASN A 26 11.54 2.27 6.88
N PHE A 27 12.65 2.98 7.04
CA PHE A 27 13.86 2.46 7.67
C PHE A 27 14.24 3.38 8.83
N SER A 28 14.39 2.78 9.99
CA SER A 28 14.99 3.37 11.20
C SER A 28 16.26 2.61 11.54
N ASN A 29 17.12 3.16 12.40
CA ASN A 29 18.45 2.61 12.70
C ASN A 29 18.46 1.10 13.01
N ASP A 30 17.42 0.60 13.67
CA ASP A 30 17.33 -0.79 14.11
C ASP A 30 16.14 -1.56 13.53
N THR A 31 15.29 -0.91 12.73
CA THR A 31 14.05 -1.50 12.21
C THR A 31 13.75 -1.07 10.78
N GLY A 32 13.28 -2.02 9.97
CA GLY A 32 12.75 -1.76 8.64
C GLY A 32 11.30 -2.21 8.53
N LYS A 33 10.48 -1.38 7.90
CA LYS A 33 9.08 -1.69 7.57
C LYS A 33 8.90 -1.61 6.07
N LEU A 34 8.30 -2.67 5.51
CA LEU A 34 7.79 -2.70 4.15
C LEU A 34 6.28 -2.95 4.25
N GLY A 35 5.47 -2.00 3.80
CA GLY A 35 4.02 -2.09 3.79
C GLY A 35 3.47 -1.90 2.38
N TYR A 36 2.39 -2.59 2.07
CA TYR A 36 1.62 -2.41 0.85
C TYR A 36 0.14 -2.29 1.19
N ALA A 37 -0.47 -1.18 0.82
CA ALA A 37 -1.90 -0.96 0.98
C ALA A 37 -2.56 -0.97 -0.40
N THR A 38 -3.52 -1.88 -0.61
CA THR A 38 -4.28 -1.98 -1.86
C THR A 38 -5.74 -1.62 -1.64
N PRO A 39 -6.32 -0.69 -2.43
CA PRO A 39 -7.75 -0.45 -2.41
C PRO A 39 -8.47 -1.65 -3.03
N PHE A 40 -9.50 -2.13 -2.36
CA PHE A 40 -10.44 -3.09 -2.94
C PHE A 40 -11.84 -2.50 -2.94
N ARG A 41 -12.56 -2.72 -4.05
CA ARG A 41 -13.92 -2.23 -4.19
C ARG A 41 -14.87 -3.20 -3.48
N ASN A 42 -15.70 -2.66 -2.60
CA ASN A 42 -16.83 -3.36 -2.00
C ASN A 42 -18.06 -2.46 -2.16
N GLU A 43 -19.22 -3.04 -2.51
CA GLU A 43 -20.46 -2.31 -2.71
C GLU A 43 -21.09 -1.80 -1.39
N THR A 44 -20.65 -2.35 -0.26
CA THR A 44 -21.17 -2.03 1.09
C THR A 44 -20.51 -0.80 1.70
N PHE A 45 -19.23 -0.57 1.40
CA PHE A 45 -18.39 0.43 2.05
C PHE A 45 -17.92 1.50 1.06
N ARG A 46 -17.82 2.75 1.50
CA ARG A 46 -17.42 3.85 0.61
C ARG A 46 -15.96 3.74 0.16
N GLN A 47 -15.09 3.28 1.07
CA GLN A 47 -13.70 3.01 0.80
C GLN A 47 -13.27 1.77 1.59
N SER A 48 -12.57 0.85 0.94
CA SER A 48 -11.97 -0.31 1.60
C SER A 48 -10.52 -0.48 1.14
N GLN A 49 -9.62 -0.70 2.07
CA GLN A 49 -8.20 -0.90 1.85
C GLN A 49 -7.73 -2.13 2.62
N LEU A 50 -6.96 -2.97 1.96
CA LEU A 50 -6.25 -4.09 2.57
C LEU A 50 -4.79 -3.68 2.68
N THR A 51 -4.25 -3.72 3.89
CA THR A 51 -2.85 -3.45 4.17
C THR A 51 -2.16 -4.76 4.53
N THR A 52 -1.02 -5.02 3.92
CA THR A 52 -0.09 -6.08 4.34
C THR A 52 1.27 -5.47 4.56
N GLY A 53 2.05 -6.02 5.49
CA GLY A 53 3.37 -5.51 5.76
C GLY A 53 4.25 -6.50 6.49
N ILE A 54 5.55 -6.23 6.42
CA ILE A 54 6.56 -6.91 7.21
C ILE A 54 7.38 -5.85 7.94
N LEU A 55 7.52 -6.05 9.25
CA LEU A 55 8.44 -5.33 10.11
C LEU A 55 9.60 -6.29 10.40
N PHE A 56 10.83 -5.83 10.27
CA PHE A 56 12.02 -6.59 10.63
C PHE A 56 12.99 -5.72 11.43
N ASN A 57 13.80 -6.35 12.28
CA ASN A 57 14.84 -5.68 13.04
C ASN A 57 16.24 -6.23 12.70
N ASN A 58 17.28 -5.58 13.24
CA ASN A 58 18.66 -6.04 13.10
C ASN A 58 18.94 -7.40 13.76
N ASP A 59 18.11 -7.81 14.72
CA ASP A 59 18.20 -9.09 15.42
C ASP A 59 17.58 -10.27 14.63
N SER A 60 17.19 -10.03 13.36
CA SER A 60 16.54 -10.99 12.47
C SER A 60 15.14 -11.45 12.91
N ASP A 61 14.52 -10.75 13.86
CA ASP A 61 13.11 -10.93 14.13
C ASP A 61 12.29 -10.26 13.03
N TYR A 62 11.20 -10.92 12.66
CA TYR A 62 10.23 -10.38 11.71
C TYR A 62 8.81 -10.53 12.26
N THR A 63 8.00 -9.52 12.02
CA THR A 63 6.57 -9.49 12.34
C THR A 63 5.80 -9.21 11.06
N LEU A 64 4.78 -10.02 10.79
CA LEU A 64 3.86 -9.79 9.68
C LEU A 64 2.66 -8.99 10.17
N GLU A 65 2.29 -7.97 9.40
CA GLU A 65 1.12 -7.13 9.63
C GLU A 65 0.11 -7.40 8.51
N ALA A 66 -1.17 -7.58 8.87
CA ALA A 66 -2.27 -7.55 7.93
C ALA A 66 -3.42 -6.78 8.56
N GLY A 67 -3.97 -5.82 7.82
CA GLY A 67 -4.99 -4.90 8.31
C GLY A 67 -6.06 -4.65 7.25
N LEU A 68 -7.29 -4.47 7.70
CA LEU A 68 -8.40 -4.05 6.86
C LEU A 68 -8.87 -2.67 7.33
N HIS A 69 -8.78 -1.68 6.45
CA HIS A 69 -9.30 -0.34 6.71
C HIS A 69 -10.57 -0.14 5.89
N VAL A 70 -11.70 0.10 6.54
CA VAL A 70 -13.00 0.33 5.91
C VAL A 70 -13.60 1.63 6.43
N THR A 71 -13.94 2.54 5.51
CA THR A 71 -14.46 3.87 5.84
C THR A 71 -15.86 4.04 5.28
N GLY A 72 -16.81 4.29 6.19
CA GLY A 72 -18.20 4.66 5.90
C GLY A 72 -19.03 3.54 5.27
N LYS A 73 -20.35 3.55 5.54
CA LYS A 73 -21.31 2.72 4.81
C LYS A 73 -21.87 3.53 3.63
N VAL A 74 -21.98 2.91 2.46
CA VAL A 74 -22.63 3.55 1.31
C VAL A 74 -24.06 3.97 1.72
N GLY A 75 -24.37 5.26 1.57
CA GLY A 75 -25.68 5.83 1.91
C GLY A 75 -25.89 6.30 3.35
N SER A 76 -24.92 6.11 4.27
CA SER A 76 -25.07 6.52 5.67
C SER A 76 -25.01 8.04 5.93
N ASP A 77 -24.45 8.81 4.99
CA ASP A 77 -24.33 10.27 5.07
C ASP A 77 -25.18 11.01 4.03
N ALA A 78 -26.16 10.33 3.42
CA ALA A 78 -27.05 10.97 2.46
C ALA A 78 -27.96 11.97 3.21
N PRO A 79 -27.93 13.28 2.88
CA PRO A 79 -28.80 14.24 3.53
C PRO A 79 -30.26 13.87 3.24
N GLY A 80 -31.04 13.53 4.28
CA GLY A 80 -32.48 13.26 4.17
C GLY A 80 -32.98 11.90 4.65
N VAL A 81 -32.16 11.07 5.30
CA VAL A 81 -32.60 9.84 5.98
C VAL A 81 -32.34 9.95 7.48
N SER A 82 -33.33 10.49 8.19
CA SER A 82 -33.49 10.47 9.65
C SER A 82 -34.85 9.88 10.00
#